data_AF-X1DR53-F1
#
_entry.id   AF-X1DR53-F1
#
_cell.length_a   1.000
_cell.length_b   1.000
_cell.length_c   1.000
_cell.angle_alpha   90.00
_cell.angle_beta   90.00
_cell.angle_gamma   90.00
#
_symmetry.space_group_name_H-M   'P 1'
#
loop_
_entity.id
_entity.type
_entity.pdbx_description
1 polymer ?
#
loop_
_entity_poly.entity_id
_entity_poly.type
_entity_poly.pdbx_seq_one_letter_code
_entity_poly.pdbx_strand_id
1 'polypeptide(L)'
;DVDCILEPRVVEEIIKKHKEKPMIIAIGPSNLPKSININKLVLPRDYAELSKVKKKYGFPSVGAFVSAPRTWWWKVRGFDERMSGWGPIDRDLWTRAQRDIEIKCQRARHLNLPETRIYHQYHEVRTRANLGFNRLIWTRDKTIVKNRENWGIFL
;
A
#
# COMPACT_ATOMS: atom_id res chain seq x y z
N ASP A 1 -1.41 -6.08 4.31
CA ASP A 1 -0.47 -7.17 4.61
C ASP A 1 -0.78 -7.74 5.98
N VAL A 2 -0.57 -9.03 6.19
CA VAL A 2 -0.98 -9.73 7.43
C VAL A 2 0.14 -9.88 8.45
N ASP A 3 1.35 -9.56 8.04
CA ASP A 3 2.63 -9.88 8.67
C ASP A 3 3.45 -8.60 8.88
N CYS A 4 2.80 -7.62 9.51
CA CYS A 4 3.39 -6.32 9.75
C CYS A 4 3.12 -5.80 11.16
N ILE A 5 3.98 -4.88 11.60
CA ILE A 5 3.85 -4.12 12.84
C ILE A 5 3.81 -2.65 12.47
N LEU A 6 2.77 -1.94 12.90
CA LEU A 6 2.62 -0.51 12.71
C LEU A 6 3.22 0.20 13.92
N GLU A 7 3.92 1.32 13.74
CA GLU A 7 4.21 2.22 14.86
C GLU A 7 2.92 2.70 15.53
N PRO A 8 2.96 3.03 16.85
CA PRO A 8 1.74 3.23 17.64
C PRO A 8 0.79 4.29 17.09
N ARG A 9 1.32 5.30 16.39
CA ARG A 9 0.57 6.48 15.94
C ARG A 9 0.37 6.55 14.42
N VAL A 10 0.68 5.47 13.69
CA VAL A 10 0.48 5.41 12.23
C VAL A 10 -0.94 5.81 11.85
N VAL A 11 -1.95 5.21 12.49
CA VAL A 11 -3.36 5.47 12.16
C VAL A 11 -3.78 6.88 12.59
N GLU A 12 -3.37 7.32 13.77
CA GLU A 12 -3.67 8.64 14.32
C GLU A 12 -3.17 9.76 13.40
N GLU A 13 -1.89 9.72 13.03
CA GLU A 13 -1.26 10.76 12.20
C GLU A 13 -1.84 10.78 10.78
N ILE A 14 -2.17 9.61 10.23
CA ILE A 14 -2.85 9.52 8.93
C ILE A 14 -4.26 10.14 9.01
N ILE A 15 -5.03 9.82 10.05
CA ILE A 15 -6.38 10.40 10.24
C ILE A 15 -6.29 11.92 10.43
N LYS A 16 -5.37 12.40 11.28
CA LYS A 16 -5.10 13.82 11.46
C LYS A 16 -4.80 14.48 10.12
N LYS A 17 -3.98 13.84 9.28
CA LYS A 17 -3.65 14.38 7.98
C LYS A 17 -4.85 14.49 7.04
N HIS A 18 -5.72 13.48 7.02
CA HIS A 18 -6.96 13.53 6.24
C HIS A 18 -7.93 14.61 6.73
N LYS A 19 -7.99 14.86 8.04
CA LYS A 19 -8.82 15.94 8.62
C LYS A 19 -8.33 17.32 8.19
N GLU A 20 -7.02 17.52 8.12
CA GLU A 20 -6.45 18.76 7.57
C GLU A 20 -6.74 18.91 6.08
N LYS A 21 -6.50 17.83 5.33
CA LYS A 21 -6.70 17.79 3.89
C LYS A 21 -6.85 16.36 3.39
N PRO A 22 -8.02 15.96 2.88
CA PRO A 22 -8.22 14.66 2.26
C PRO A 22 -7.22 14.43 1.12
N MET A 23 -6.48 13.31 1.15
CA MET A 23 -5.44 12.99 0.17
C MET A 23 -5.16 11.49 0.08
N ILE A 24 -4.51 11.03 -0.97
CA ILE A 24 -4.02 9.64 -1.05
C ILE A 24 -2.62 9.60 -0.44
N ILE A 25 -2.42 8.73 0.55
CA ILE A 25 -1.15 8.56 1.27
C ILE A 25 -0.67 7.13 1.10
N ALA A 26 0.39 6.94 0.33
CA ALA A 26 1.10 5.66 0.25
C ALA A 26 2.21 5.58 1.30
N ILE A 27 2.24 4.47 2.05
CA ILE A 27 3.21 4.20 3.10
C ILE A 27 4.11 3.05 2.64
N GLY A 28 5.39 3.36 2.42
CA GLY A 28 6.38 2.33 2.11
C GLY A 28 6.83 1.64 3.41
N PRO A 29 6.63 0.33 3.56
CA PRO A 29 7.08 -0.38 4.74
C PRO A 29 8.61 -0.53 4.77
N SER A 30 9.16 -0.65 5.96
CA SER A 30 10.52 -1.09 6.22
C SER A 30 10.53 -2.62 6.30
N ASN A 31 11.22 -3.28 5.37
CA ASN A 31 11.37 -4.72 5.42
C ASN A 31 12.26 -5.12 6.60
N LEU A 32 11.75 -5.99 7.46
CA LEU A 32 12.50 -6.57 8.55
C LEU A 32 13.57 -7.53 8.02
N PRO A 33 14.76 -7.58 8.65
CA PRO A 33 15.73 -8.63 8.39
C PRO A 33 15.12 -10.02 8.62
N LYS A 34 15.57 -11.03 7.86
CA LYS A 34 15.13 -12.43 8.03
C LYS A 34 15.38 -12.98 9.45
N SER A 35 16.33 -12.40 10.20
CA SER A 35 16.63 -12.76 11.58
C SER A 35 15.55 -12.32 12.58
N ILE A 36 14.71 -11.35 12.22
CA ILE A 36 13.58 -10.91 13.04
C ILE A 36 12.36 -11.71 12.61
N ASN A 37 11.69 -12.33 13.59
CA ASN A 37 10.42 -13.01 13.42
C ASN A 37 9.35 -12.26 14.22
N ILE A 38 8.38 -11.67 13.53
CA ILE A 38 7.34 -10.85 14.18
C ILE A 38 6.55 -11.59 15.26
N ASN A 39 6.37 -12.91 15.12
CA ASN A 39 5.58 -13.73 16.04
C ASN A 39 6.29 -13.98 17.37
N LYS A 40 7.58 -13.64 17.47
CA LYS A 40 8.38 -13.77 18.69
C LYS A 40 8.57 -12.44 19.43
N LEU A 41 8.04 -11.34 18.88
CA LEU A 41 8.19 -10.02 19.47
C LEU A 41 7.15 -9.78 20.56
N VAL A 42 7.58 -9.09 21.61
CA VAL A 42 6.76 -8.62 22.73
C VAL A 42 6.75 -7.10 22.69
N LEU A 43 5.62 -6.53 22.28
CA LEU A 43 5.43 -5.08 22.24
C LEU A 43 4.92 -4.57 23.62
N PRO A 44 5.31 -3.36 24.06
CA PRO A 44 6.13 -2.38 23.35
C PRO A 44 7.65 -2.57 23.52
N ARG A 45 8.09 -3.50 24.37
CA ARG A 45 9.51 -3.70 24.73
C ARG A 45 10.42 -3.77 23.50
N ASP A 46 10.00 -4.50 22.48
CA ASP A 46 10.83 -4.78 21.32
C ASP A 46 10.76 -3.69 20.22
N TYR A 47 9.99 -2.61 20.42
CA TYR A 47 9.96 -1.47 19.47
C TYR A 47 11.32 -0.83 19.26
N ALA A 48 12.15 -0.76 20.32
CA ALA A 48 13.47 -0.15 20.25
C ALA A 48 14.34 -0.83 19.19
N GLU A 49 14.27 -2.15 19.05
CA GLU A 49 15.00 -2.91 18.03
C GLU A 49 14.42 -2.71 16.63
N LEU A 50 13.09 -2.64 16.51
CA LEU A 50 12.43 -2.34 15.24
C LEU A 50 12.83 -0.96 14.71
N SER A 51 12.96 0.04 15.59
CA SER A 51 13.29 1.43 15.23
C SER A 51 14.65 1.57 14.51
N LYS A 52 15.57 0.62 14.73
CA LYS A 52 16.90 0.55 14.10
C LYS A 52 16.86 0.05 12.67
N VAL A 53 15.76 -0.57 12.24
CA VAL A 53 15.61 -1.10 10.89
C VAL A 53 15.58 0.05 9.89
N LYS A 54 16.54 0.05 8.96
CA LYS A 54 16.63 1.08 7.92
C LYS A 54 15.38 1.05 7.06
N LYS A 55 14.81 2.24 6.85
CA LYS A 55 13.70 2.43 5.93
C LYS A 55 14.17 2.11 4.51
N LYS A 56 13.60 1.06 3.91
CA LYS A 56 13.78 0.81 2.49
C LYS A 56 12.77 1.68 1.74
N TYR A 57 13.26 2.51 0.84
CA TYR A 57 12.39 3.36 0.05
C TYR A 57 11.85 2.57 -1.14
N GLY A 58 10.53 2.39 -1.16
CA GLY A 58 9.82 1.66 -2.20
C GLY A 58 9.74 2.38 -3.54
N PHE A 59 9.56 1.57 -4.58
CA PHE A 59 9.29 1.92 -5.98
C PHE A 59 8.02 2.77 -6.17
N PRO A 60 7.80 3.38 -7.37
CA PRO A 60 6.61 4.17 -7.70
C PRO A 60 5.31 3.34 -7.75
N SER A 61 4.79 2.98 -6.57
CA SER A 61 3.56 2.22 -6.35
C SER A 61 2.84 2.69 -5.07
N VAL A 62 1.55 2.37 -4.94
CA VAL A 62 0.81 2.53 -3.66
C VAL A 62 1.22 1.48 -2.63
N GLY A 63 1.67 0.30 -3.09
CA GLY A 63 1.96 -0.85 -2.22
C GLY A 63 0.71 -1.37 -1.48
N ALA A 64 0.95 -2.24 -0.49
CA ALA A 64 -0.10 -2.81 0.36
C ALA A 64 -0.61 -1.86 1.45
N PHE A 65 0.08 -0.74 1.69
CA PHE A 65 -0.24 0.21 2.75
C PHE A 65 -0.56 1.57 2.15
N VAL A 66 -1.84 1.79 1.90
CA VAL A 66 -2.37 3.02 1.32
C VAL A 66 -3.59 3.48 2.09
N SER A 67 -3.67 4.78 2.34
CA SER A 67 -4.83 5.43 2.92
C SER A 67 -5.36 6.47 1.95
N ALA A 68 -6.68 6.49 1.73
CA ALA A 68 -7.32 7.47 0.86
C ALA A 68 -8.78 7.68 1.32
N PRO A 69 -9.39 8.83 1.00
CA PRO A 69 -10.80 9.06 1.27
C PRO A 69 -11.67 8.00 0.59
N ARG A 70 -12.76 7.61 1.26
CA ARG A 70 -13.72 6.65 0.69
C ARG A 70 -14.19 7.08 -0.69
N THR A 71 -14.51 8.37 -0.87
CA THR A 71 -14.96 8.94 -2.15
C THR A 71 -13.98 8.69 -3.30
N TRP A 72 -12.67 8.76 -3.03
CA TRP A 72 -11.64 8.47 -4.03
C TRP A 72 -11.70 7.01 -4.47
N TRP A 73 -11.81 6.06 -3.53
CA TRP A 73 -11.93 4.64 -3.86
C TRP A 73 -13.14 4.34 -4.75
N TRP A 74 -14.27 5.00 -4.49
CA TRP A 74 -15.47 4.88 -5.33
C TRP A 74 -15.28 5.48 -6.73
N LYS A 75 -14.56 6.61 -6.83
CA LYS A 75 -14.23 7.26 -8.09
C LYS A 75 -13.30 6.39 -8.95
N VAL A 76 -12.20 5.90 -8.38
CA VAL A 76 -11.19 5.12 -9.12
C VAL A 76 -11.57 3.66 -9.29
N ARG A 77 -12.64 3.18 -8.65
CA ARG A 77 -13.16 1.81 -8.77
C ARG A 77 -12.18 0.72 -8.33
N GLY A 78 -11.30 1.02 -7.37
CA GLY A 78 -10.37 0.03 -6.80
C GLY A 78 -9.34 -0.50 -7.81
N PHE A 79 -8.98 -1.78 -7.69
CA PHE A 79 -8.03 -2.45 -8.58
C PHE A 79 -8.75 -3.01 -9.83
N ASP A 80 -8.02 -3.12 -10.94
CA ASP A 80 -8.53 -3.80 -12.14
C ASP A 80 -8.44 -5.33 -11.95
N GLU A 81 -9.60 -5.97 -11.84
CA GLU A 81 -9.75 -7.40 -11.53
C GLU A 81 -9.36 -8.32 -12.70
N ARG A 82 -8.98 -7.78 -13.85
CA ARG A 82 -8.30 -8.56 -14.89
C ARG A 82 -6.90 -8.97 -14.45
N MET A 83 -6.24 -8.13 -13.65
CA MET A 83 -4.91 -8.42 -13.15
C MET A 83 -5.00 -9.31 -11.92
N SER A 84 -4.34 -10.47 -11.97
CA SER A 84 -4.31 -11.43 -10.87
C SER A 84 -2.89 -11.86 -10.53
N GLY A 85 -2.66 -12.23 -9.27
CA GLY A 85 -1.33 -12.64 -8.80
C GLY A 85 -0.33 -11.48 -8.78
N TRP A 86 0.83 -11.65 -9.43
CA TRP A 86 1.89 -10.65 -9.42
C TRP A 86 1.85 -9.74 -10.65
N GLY A 87 2.02 -8.45 -10.44
CA GLY A 87 1.97 -7.48 -11.54
C GLY A 87 2.03 -6.04 -11.07
N PRO A 88 1.97 -5.08 -12.00
CA PRO A 88 1.97 -3.65 -11.69
C PRO A 88 0.62 -3.14 -11.17
N ILE A 89 -0.14 -3.95 -10.43
CA ILE A 89 -1.50 -3.63 -9.94
C ILE A 89 -1.49 -2.38 -9.06
N ASP A 90 -0.49 -2.30 -8.18
CA ASP A 90 -0.22 -1.18 -7.29
C ASP A 90 0.36 0.04 -8.02
N ARG A 91 1.09 -0.16 -9.12
CA ARG A 91 1.58 0.92 -9.99
C ARG A 91 0.47 1.53 -10.84
N ASP A 92 -0.45 0.71 -11.32
CA ASP A 92 -1.64 1.16 -12.02
C ASP A 92 -2.45 2.10 -11.12
N LEU A 93 -2.77 1.64 -9.91
CA LEU A 93 -3.50 2.44 -8.94
C LEU A 93 -2.73 3.71 -8.53
N TRP A 94 -1.40 3.64 -8.36
CA TRP A 94 -0.56 4.82 -8.12
C TRP A 94 -0.60 5.81 -9.29
N THR A 95 -0.54 5.34 -10.53
CA THR A 95 -0.60 6.19 -11.73
C THR A 95 -1.95 6.89 -11.83
N ARG A 96 -3.05 6.18 -11.52
CA ARG A 96 -4.39 6.76 -11.45
C ARG A 96 -4.48 7.82 -10.36
N ALA A 97 -3.94 7.54 -9.17
CA ALA A 97 -3.85 8.50 -8.08
C ALA A 97 -3.09 9.78 -8.45
N GLN A 98 -1.99 9.66 -9.21
CA GLN A 98 -1.20 10.81 -9.66
C GLN A 98 -1.88 11.67 -10.73
N ARG A 99 -2.83 11.09 -11.48
CA ARG A 99 -3.60 11.80 -12.52
C ARG A 99 -4.87 12.45 -11.98
N ASP A 100 -5.24 12.16 -10.73
CA ASP A 100 -6.40 12.77 -10.10
C ASP A 100 -6.11 14.25 -9.79
N ILE A 101 -6.89 15.14 -10.39
CA ILE A 101 -6.74 16.60 -10.23
C ILE A 101 -7.41 17.13 -8.95
N GLU A 102 -8.33 16.37 -8.36
CA GLU A 102 -9.12 16.81 -7.19
C GLU A 102 -8.42 16.42 -5.87
N ILE A 103 -7.77 15.25 -5.85
CA ILE A 103 -7.18 14.68 -4.64
C ILE A 103 -5.69 14.48 -4.85
N LYS A 104 -4.89 15.18 -4.03
CA LYS A 104 -3.43 15.02 -4.08
C LYS A 104 -3.03 13.61 -3.67
N CYS A 105 -2.05 13.05 -4.36
CA CYS A 105 -1.40 11.79 -4.01
C CYS A 105 0.03 12.05 -3.52
N GLN A 106 0.37 11.53 -2.34
CA GLN A 106 1.66 11.75 -1.69
C GLN A 106 2.18 10.47 -1.03
N ARG A 107 3.50 10.43 -0.82
CA ARG A 107 4.13 9.42 0.03
C ARG A 107 4.19 9.94 1.45
N ALA A 108 3.91 9.10 2.45
CA ALA A 108 4.00 9.49 3.87
C ALA A 108 5.35 10.11 4.24
N ARG A 109 6.44 9.64 3.62
CA ARG A 109 7.79 10.20 3.83
C ARG A 109 7.95 11.67 3.40
N HIS A 110 7.13 12.18 2.47
CA HIS A 110 7.16 13.58 2.05
C HIS A 110 6.26 14.47 2.92
N LEU A 111 5.46 13.85 3.79
CA LEU A 111 4.56 14.53 4.69
C LEU A 111 5.18 14.74 6.08
N ASN A 112 6.39 14.22 6.32
CA ASN A 112 7.12 14.29 7.59
C ASN A 112 6.25 13.88 8.80
N LEU A 113 5.38 12.89 8.62
CA LEU A 113 4.51 12.42 9.70
C LEU A 113 5.34 11.65 10.75
N PRO A 114 5.28 12.04 12.04
CA PRO A 114 6.00 11.36 13.10
C PRO A 114 5.43 9.95 13.32
N GLU A 115 6.27 9.00 13.72
CA GLU A 115 5.80 7.68 14.21
C GLU A 115 4.86 6.93 13.22
N THR A 116 5.12 7.07 11.92
CA THR A 116 4.34 6.47 10.83
C THR A 116 5.05 5.34 10.10
N ARG A 117 6.03 4.68 10.72
CA ARG A 117 6.70 3.52 10.10
C ARG A 117 5.81 2.29 10.21
N ILE A 118 5.92 1.45 9.19
CA ILE A 118 5.34 0.12 9.15
C ILE A 118 6.48 -0.84 8.92
N TYR A 119 6.61 -1.84 9.77
CA TYR A 119 7.60 -2.90 9.69
C TYR A 119 6.95 -4.12 9.05
N HIS A 120 7.48 -4.60 7.94
CA HIS A 120 6.91 -5.73 7.20
C HIS A 120 7.87 -6.91 7.23
N GLN A 121 7.38 -8.11 7.53
CA GLN A 121 8.20 -9.31 7.47
C GLN A 121 8.60 -9.57 6.02
N TYR A 122 9.91 -9.60 5.74
CA TYR A 122 10.37 -9.94 4.39
C TYR A 122 10.06 -11.40 4.08
N HIS A 123 9.48 -11.64 2.91
CA HIS A 123 9.32 -12.98 2.33
C HIS A 123 9.88 -13.02 0.91
N GLU A 124 10.40 -14.18 0.54
CA GLU A 124 10.77 -14.44 -0.84
C GLU A 124 9.51 -14.61 -1.70
N VAL A 125 9.48 -13.90 -2.83
CA VAL A 125 8.40 -14.01 -3.80
C VAL A 125 8.52 -15.35 -4.51
N ARG A 126 7.70 -16.33 -4.12
CA ARG A 126 7.78 -17.71 -4.63
C ARG A 126 7.35 -17.84 -6.09
N THR A 127 6.41 -17.03 -6.58
CA THR A 127 5.97 -17.06 -7.99
C THR A 127 5.69 -15.65 -8.49
N ARG A 128 6.04 -15.37 -9.75
CA ARG A 128 5.64 -14.15 -10.48
C ARG A 128 4.66 -14.46 -11.59
N ALA A 129 3.74 -15.38 -11.31
CA ALA A 129 2.70 -15.78 -12.26
C ALA A 129 1.95 -14.54 -12.78
N ASN A 130 1.61 -14.57 -14.06
CA ASN A 130 0.84 -13.53 -14.76
C ASN A 130 1.51 -12.16 -14.93
N LEU A 131 2.79 -11.97 -14.56
CA LEU A 131 3.47 -10.67 -14.68
C LEU A 131 3.44 -10.11 -16.11
N GLY A 132 3.69 -10.93 -17.13
CA GLY A 132 3.67 -10.52 -18.53
C GLY A 132 2.26 -10.09 -18.98
N PHE A 133 1.25 -10.89 -18.66
CA PHE A 133 -0.14 -10.60 -18.96
C PHE A 133 -0.63 -9.32 -18.26
N ASN A 134 -0.35 -9.17 -16.97
CA ASN A 134 -0.70 -7.99 -16.19
C ASN A 134 0.00 -6.72 -16.72
N ARG A 135 1.23 -6.84 -17.23
CA ARG A 135 1.92 -5.72 -17.91
C ARG A 135 1.22 -5.33 -19.21
N LEU A 136 0.69 -6.28 -19.98
CA LEU A 136 -0.04 -5.98 -21.21
C LEU A 136 -1.32 -5.21 -20.92
N ILE A 137 -2.11 -5.65 -19.92
CA ILE A 137 -3.28 -4.91 -19.43
C ILE A 137 -2.87 -3.49 -19.07
N TRP A 138 -1.91 -3.34 -18.14
CA TRP A 138 -1.50 -2.02 -17.65
C TRP A 138 -0.97 -1.09 -18.75
N THR A 139 -0.24 -1.59 -19.74
CA THR A 139 0.40 -0.75 -20.76
C THR A 139 -0.53 -0.39 -21.92
N ARG A 140 -1.44 -1.29 -22.33
CA ARG A 140 -2.22 -1.14 -23.56
C ARG A 140 -3.68 -0.77 -23.33
N ASP A 141 -4.27 -1.18 -22.20
CA ASP A 141 -5.68 -0.99 -21.93
C ASP A 141 -5.89 -0.21 -20.62
N LYS A 142 -6.49 0.97 -20.73
CA LYS A 142 -6.73 1.87 -19.59
C LYS A 142 -8.16 1.77 -19.03
N THR A 143 -8.98 0.87 -19.57
CA THR A 143 -10.26 0.53 -18.96
C THR A 143 -10.04 -0.19 -17.62
N ILE A 144 -11.05 -0.21 -16.76
CA ILE A 144 -11.01 -0.93 -15.48
C ILE A 144 -12.18 -1.91 -15.46
N VAL A 145 -11.91 -3.18 -15.20
CA VAL A 145 -12.95 -4.20 -14.96
C VAL A 145 -13.05 -4.46 -13.47
N LYS A 146 -14.29 -4.51 -12.99
CA LYS A 146 -14.65 -4.80 -11.59
C LYS A 146 -15.69 -5.92 -11.55
N ASN A 147 -15.85 -6.54 -10.39
CA ASN A 147 -16.82 -7.59 -10.16
C ASN A 147 -16.75 -8.70 -11.21
N ARG A 148 -15.55 -9.03 -11.68
CA ARG A 148 -15.31 -10.04 -12.72
C ARG A 148 -15.84 -11.41 -12.29
N GLU A 149 -15.80 -11.67 -10.99
CA GLU A 149 -16.25 -12.91 -10.36
C GLU A 149 -17.57 -12.74 -9.59
N ASN A 150 -18.32 -11.65 -9.82
CA ASN A 150 -19.62 -11.41 -9.19
C ASN A 150 -19.63 -11.36 -7.65
N TRP A 151 -18.48 -11.18 -7.00
CA TRP A 151 -18.32 -11.18 -5.54
C TRP A 151 -19.09 -10.03 -4.83
N GLY A 152 -19.47 -8.98 -5.56
CA GLY A 152 -20.17 -7.81 -5.02
C GLY A 152 -21.66 -7.70 -5.39
N ILE A 153 -22.27 -8.70 -6.02
CA ILE A 153 -23.68 -8.65 -6.47
C ILE A 153 -24.67 -8.76 -5.29
N PHE A 154 -24.23 -9.22 -4.13
CA PHE A 154 -25.06 -9.40 -2.94
C PHE A 154 -24.91 -8.30 -1.88
N LEU A 155 -24.38 -7.13 -2.24
CA LEU A 155 -24.18 -5.98 -1.34
C LEU A 155 -25.02 -4.76 -1.75
#